data_AF-A0A0L6W4M8-F1
#
_entry.id   AF-A0A0L6W4M8-F1
#
_cell.length_a   1.000
_cell.length_b   1.000
_cell.length_c   1.000
_cell.angle_alpha   90.00
_cell.angle_beta   90.00
_cell.angle_gamma   90.00
#
_symmetry.space_group_name_H-M   'P 1'
#
loop_
_entity.id
_entity.type
_entity.pdbx_description
1 polymer ?
#
loop_
_entity_poly.entity_id
_entity_poly.type
_entity_poly.pdbx_seq_one_letter_code
_entity_poly.pdbx_strand_id
1 'polypeptide(L)'
;MHRRVFFAVSLFFILTALLTGCSANKEQKKPLNRSNTKTYSTLYAEAADNPHTNGCVSCHKKTADVDRSLPVYVQRIEGHPEVKQGAVSACYNCHEAQKNYELYKKFYRRIHRAHWMSEIFYTKAKGRCASCHSVEKNGVSGIKDYPLAGYRSGLSDKGISQNGKQAPAKDQGQNKNRQQKEEWKSSEQEKKDKGQESNEQQAPGTQPQTQPTPGP
;
A
#
# COMPACT_ATOMS: atom_id res chain seq x y z
N MET A 1 -45.07 37.36 50.89
CA MET A 1 -44.30 38.04 49.82
C MET A 1 -42.90 37.46 49.57
N HIS A 2 -42.23 36.84 50.56
CA HIS A 2 -40.86 36.35 50.41
C HIS A 2 -40.64 35.20 49.41
N ARG A 3 -41.63 34.33 49.18
CA ARG A 3 -41.50 33.16 48.28
C ARG A 3 -41.33 33.52 46.81
N ARG A 4 -41.84 34.68 46.38
CA ARG A 4 -41.69 35.18 44.99
C ARG A 4 -40.32 35.81 44.75
N VAL A 5 -39.72 36.42 45.78
CA VAL A 5 -38.38 37.03 45.71
C VAL A 5 -37.30 35.94 45.60
N PHE A 6 -37.44 34.84 46.36
CA PHE A 6 -36.49 33.72 46.29
C PHE A 6 -36.44 33.04 44.91
N PHE A 7 -37.58 32.90 44.23
CA PHE A 7 -37.63 32.32 42.89
C PHE A 7 -36.95 33.20 41.84
N ALA A 8 -37.14 34.52 41.91
CA ALA A 8 -36.52 35.45 40.98
C ALA A 8 -34.99 35.48 41.12
N VAL A 9 -34.48 35.45 42.36
CA VAL A 9 -33.03 35.43 42.63
C VAL A 9 -32.39 34.11 42.17
N SER A 10 -33.04 32.97 42.41
CA SER A 10 -32.53 31.67 41.99
C SER A 10 -32.45 31.53 40.47
N LEU A 11 -33.45 32.04 39.75
CA LEU A 11 -33.47 31.99 38.28
C LEU A 11 -32.39 32.89 37.66
N PHE A 12 -32.06 34.02 38.32
CA PHE A 12 -30.98 34.90 37.90
C PHE A 12 -29.57 34.27 38.06
N PHE A 13 -29.35 33.49 39.12
CA PHE A 13 -28.09 32.75 39.30
C PHE A 13 -27.92 31.60 38.29
N ILE A 14 -29.01 30.91 37.92
CA ILE A 14 -28.96 29.85 36.89
C ILE A 14 -28.68 30.43 35.51
N LEU A 15 -29.28 31.59 35.19
CA LEU A 15 -29.07 32.25 33.89
C LEU A 15 -27.64 32.78 33.72
N THR A 16 -27.03 33.31 34.79
CA THR A 16 -25.64 33.81 34.76
C THR A 16 -24.60 32.68 34.66
N ALA A 17 -24.87 31.50 35.23
CA ALA A 17 -24.03 30.31 35.07
C ALA A 17 -24.04 29.75 33.63
N LEU A 18 -25.16 29.88 32.91
CA LEU A 18 -25.26 29.44 31.51
C LEU A 18 -24.54 30.39 30.53
N LEU A 19 -24.45 31.68 30.85
CA LEU A 19 -23.81 32.69 29.99
C LEU A 19 -22.27 32.75 30.14
N THR A 20 -21.70 32.17 31.20
CA THR A 20 -20.23 32.20 31.47
C THR A 20 -19.50 30.90 31.10
N GLY A 21 -20.20 29.90 30.55
CA GLY A 21 -19.66 28.54 30.33
C GLY A 21 -18.99 28.24 28.99
N CYS A 22 -18.68 29.22 28.14
CA CYS A 22 -18.00 29.00 26.85
C CYS A 22 -16.65 29.73 26.77
N SER A 23 -15.81 29.60 27.79
CA SER A 23 -14.38 29.80 27.57
C SER A 23 -13.89 28.65 26.70
N ALA A 24 -13.83 28.88 25.38
CA ALA A 24 -13.12 28.05 24.44
C ALA A 24 -11.69 27.91 24.95
N ASN A 25 -11.43 26.82 25.67
CA ASN A 25 -10.11 26.43 26.08
C ASN A 25 -9.31 26.19 24.80
N LYS A 26 -8.67 27.26 24.32
CA LYS A 26 -7.60 27.21 23.32
C LYS A 26 -6.40 26.60 24.03
N GLU A 27 -6.51 25.36 24.46
CA GLU A 27 -5.39 24.44 24.40
C GLU A 27 -4.98 24.41 22.92
N GLN A 28 -4.11 25.36 22.58
CA GLN A 28 -3.20 25.22 21.48
C GLN A 28 -2.47 23.91 21.75
N LYS A 29 -3.02 22.82 21.21
CA LYS A 29 -2.28 21.57 21.01
C LYS A 29 -0.97 22.01 20.39
N LYS A 30 0.09 21.93 21.19
CA LYS A 30 1.46 22.24 20.84
C LYS A 30 1.67 21.73 19.41
N PRO A 31 2.06 22.56 18.42
CA PRO A 31 2.28 22.07 17.08
C PRO A 31 3.22 20.87 17.18
N LEU A 32 2.79 19.74 16.61
CA LEU A 32 3.54 18.50 16.65
C LEU A 32 5.00 18.79 16.35
N ASN A 33 5.84 18.32 17.27
CA ASN A 33 7.28 18.50 17.27
C ASN A 33 7.82 18.30 15.85
N ARG A 34 8.19 19.41 15.22
CA ARG A 34 8.75 19.46 13.88
C ARG A 34 10.07 18.70 13.97
N SER A 35 10.21 17.63 13.19
CA SER A 35 11.50 16.98 12.92
C SER A 35 12.11 16.21 14.11
N ASN A 36 11.75 14.93 14.22
CA ASN A 36 12.80 13.92 14.27
C ASN A 36 13.07 13.45 12.84
N THR A 37 13.67 14.32 12.03
CA THR A 37 14.14 14.00 10.66
C THR A 37 14.99 12.75 10.62
N LYS A 38 15.73 12.47 11.70
CA LYS A 38 16.55 11.26 11.86
C LYS A 38 15.70 9.98 11.96
N THR A 39 14.53 10.02 12.61
CA THR A 39 13.60 8.87 12.63
C THR A 39 13.00 8.60 11.25
N TYR A 40 12.59 9.64 10.52
CA TYR A 40 12.01 9.47 9.19
C TYR A 40 13.04 9.08 8.13
N SER A 41 14.29 9.52 8.25
CA SER A 41 15.35 9.10 7.34
C SER A 41 15.60 7.59 7.40
N THR A 42 15.52 6.98 8.58
CA THR A 42 15.66 5.53 8.72
C THR A 42 14.51 4.77 8.08
N LEU A 43 13.26 5.21 8.31
CA LEU A 43 12.07 4.61 7.68
C LEU A 43 12.07 4.78 6.15
N TYR A 44 12.52 5.94 5.67
CA TYR A 44 12.69 6.20 4.24
C TYR A 44 13.75 5.30 3.62
N ALA A 45 14.91 5.15 4.27
CA ALA A 45 15.97 4.27 3.81
C ALA A 45 15.53 2.79 3.78
N GLU A 46 14.83 2.32 4.82
CA GLU A 46 14.25 0.97 4.86
C GLU A 46 13.20 0.77 3.75
N ALA A 47 12.37 1.77 3.50
CA ALA A 47 11.39 1.72 2.42
C ALA A 47 12.04 1.66 1.02
N ALA A 48 13.19 2.31 0.85
CA ALA A 48 13.95 2.31 -0.40
C ALA A 48 14.65 0.98 -0.68
N ASP A 49 15.09 0.26 0.36
CA ASP A 49 15.73 -1.06 0.27
C ASP A 49 14.73 -2.24 0.21
N ASN A 50 13.43 -1.96 0.09
CA ASN A 50 12.42 -3.01 0.12
C ASN A 50 12.28 -3.75 -1.24
N PRO A 51 12.49 -5.08 -1.30
CA PRO A 51 12.32 -5.87 -2.52
C PRO A 51 10.88 -5.92 -3.05
N HIS A 52 9.88 -5.64 -2.21
CA HIS A 52 8.46 -5.60 -2.59
C HIS A 52 8.07 -4.21 -3.11
N THR A 53 8.64 -3.82 -4.25
CA THR A 53 8.50 -2.47 -4.82
C THR A 53 7.07 -2.13 -5.22
N ASN A 54 6.28 -3.12 -5.63
CA ASN A 54 4.89 -2.97 -6.09
C ASN A 54 3.85 -3.33 -5.00
N GLY A 55 4.24 -3.25 -3.72
CA GLY A 55 3.34 -3.47 -2.58
C GLY A 55 2.51 -4.74 -2.68
N CYS A 56 1.18 -4.61 -2.64
CA CYS A 56 0.23 -5.71 -2.62
C CYS A 56 0.41 -6.69 -3.78
N VAL A 57 0.65 -6.19 -5.01
CA VAL A 57 0.74 -7.06 -6.20
C VAL A 57 2.05 -7.85 -6.27
N SER A 58 3.03 -7.54 -5.42
CA SER A 58 4.25 -8.35 -5.27
C SER A 58 3.92 -9.77 -4.78
N CYS A 59 2.89 -9.90 -3.94
CA CYS A 59 2.40 -11.17 -3.40
C CYS A 59 1.06 -11.61 -4.02
N HIS A 60 0.16 -10.66 -4.29
CA HIS A 60 -1.17 -10.94 -4.85
C HIS A 60 -1.16 -10.97 -6.37
N LYS A 61 -0.51 -11.99 -6.93
CA LYS A 61 -0.40 -12.21 -8.37
C LYS A 61 -0.97 -13.57 -8.79
N LYS A 62 -1.33 -13.67 -10.05
CA LYS A 62 -1.69 -14.92 -10.70
C LYS A 62 -0.43 -15.66 -11.14
N THR A 63 -0.34 -16.95 -10.85
CA THR A 63 0.67 -17.86 -11.41
C THR A 63 -0.01 -18.88 -12.32
N ALA A 64 0.75 -19.78 -12.95
CA ALA A 64 0.20 -20.88 -13.74
C ALA A 64 -0.72 -21.78 -12.90
N ASP A 65 -0.30 -22.08 -11.67
CA ASP A 65 -0.96 -23.07 -10.82
C ASP A 65 -2.04 -22.48 -9.90
N VAL A 66 -1.98 -21.17 -9.61
CA VAL A 66 -2.85 -20.57 -8.61
C VAL A 66 -3.06 -19.08 -8.83
N ASP A 67 -4.33 -18.67 -8.76
CA ASP A 67 -4.72 -17.27 -8.81
C ASP A 67 -4.83 -16.69 -7.39
N ARG A 68 -3.81 -15.90 -7.01
CA ARG A 68 -3.78 -15.15 -5.75
C ARG A 68 -4.03 -13.66 -5.95
N SER A 69 -4.60 -13.28 -7.09
CA SER A 69 -4.90 -11.88 -7.38
C SER A 69 -5.90 -11.29 -6.38
N LEU A 70 -5.82 -9.97 -6.18
CA LEU A 70 -6.72 -9.24 -5.27
C LEU A 70 -8.21 -9.50 -5.57
N PRO A 71 -8.69 -9.47 -6.84
CA PRO A 71 -10.08 -9.77 -7.18
C PRO A 71 -10.57 -11.12 -6.64
N VAL A 72 -9.75 -12.17 -6.80
CA VAL A 72 -10.11 -13.53 -6.35
C VAL A 72 -10.26 -13.60 -4.83
N TYR A 73 -9.47 -12.86 -4.07
CA TYR A 73 -9.60 -12.83 -2.60
C TYR A 73 -10.79 -11.99 -2.14
N VAL A 74 -11.02 -10.81 -2.72
CA VAL A 74 -12.11 -9.94 -2.27
C VAL A 74 -13.49 -10.51 -2.60
N GLN A 75 -13.62 -11.26 -3.71
CA GLN A 75 -14.86 -11.94 -4.07
C GLN A 75 -15.28 -13.05 -3.08
N ARG A 76 -14.34 -13.55 -2.25
CA ARG A 76 -14.65 -14.54 -1.20
C ARG A 76 -15.17 -13.89 0.09
N ILE A 77 -15.21 -12.56 0.16
CA ILE A 77 -15.72 -11.84 1.32
C ILE A 77 -17.23 -11.71 1.13
N GLU A 78 -18.00 -12.37 1.98
CA GLU A 78 -19.46 -12.30 1.97
C GLU A 78 -19.95 -10.84 2.01
N GLY A 79 -20.83 -10.48 1.07
CA GLY A 79 -21.39 -9.13 0.93
C GLY A 79 -20.44 -8.08 0.33
N HIS A 80 -19.23 -8.44 -0.11
CA HIS A 80 -18.35 -7.52 -0.84
C HIS A 80 -18.79 -7.40 -2.30
N PRO A 81 -18.89 -6.17 -2.86
CA PRO A 81 -19.23 -6.01 -4.28
C PRO A 81 -18.15 -6.61 -5.18
N GLU A 82 -18.53 -7.04 -6.38
CA GLU A 82 -17.57 -7.55 -7.34
C GLU A 82 -16.57 -6.44 -7.74
N VAL A 83 -15.28 -6.74 -7.65
CA VAL A 83 -14.20 -5.87 -8.13
C VAL A 83 -13.40 -6.66 -9.16
N LYS A 84 -13.36 -6.17 -10.40
CA LYS A 84 -12.65 -6.83 -11.51
C LYS A 84 -11.20 -6.37 -11.65
N GLN A 85 -10.89 -5.18 -11.13
CA GLN A 85 -9.58 -4.57 -11.24
C GLN A 85 -8.63 -5.11 -10.16
N GLY A 86 -7.44 -5.56 -10.58
CA GLY A 86 -6.40 -6.05 -9.67
C GLY A 86 -5.51 -4.97 -9.05
N ALA A 87 -5.79 -3.70 -9.30
CA ALA A 87 -5.02 -2.58 -8.76
C ALA A 87 -5.50 -2.20 -7.35
N VAL A 88 -4.56 -1.89 -6.46
CA VAL A 88 -4.85 -1.44 -5.08
C VAL A 88 -5.74 -0.19 -5.07
N SER A 89 -5.53 0.72 -6.02
CA SER A 89 -6.34 1.93 -6.19
C SER A 89 -7.83 1.66 -6.37
N ALA A 90 -8.21 0.51 -6.95
CA ALA A 90 -9.61 0.15 -7.12
C ALA A 90 -10.33 -0.07 -5.78
N CYS A 91 -9.63 -0.59 -4.75
CA CYS A 91 -10.19 -0.78 -3.42
C CYS A 91 -10.62 0.55 -2.79
N TYR A 92 -9.84 1.60 -3.04
CA TYR A 92 -10.06 2.92 -2.47
C TYR A 92 -11.17 3.72 -3.15
N ASN A 93 -11.69 3.28 -4.31
CA ASN A 93 -12.88 3.91 -4.88
C ASN A 93 -14.05 3.93 -3.89
N CYS A 94 -14.15 2.87 -3.06
CA CYS A 94 -15.12 2.71 -1.98
C CYS A 94 -14.51 2.92 -0.58
N HIS A 95 -13.26 2.48 -0.38
CA HIS A 95 -12.58 2.54 0.93
C HIS A 95 -11.78 3.83 1.17
N GLU A 96 -12.09 4.93 0.46
CA GLU A 96 -11.43 6.21 0.67
C GLU A 96 -11.82 6.83 2.02
N ALA A 97 -10.82 7.22 2.81
CA ALA A 97 -11.01 7.77 4.15
C ALA A 97 -11.87 9.04 4.14
N GLN A 98 -11.69 9.90 3.12
CA GLN A 98 -12.46 11.14 2.97
C GLN A 98 -13.93 10.91 2.61
N LYS A 99 -14.24 9.81 1.92
CA LYS A 99 -15.63 9.49 1.53
C LYS A 99 -16.38 8.78 2.65
N ASN A 100 -15.72 7.83 3.31
CA ASN A 100 -16.32 7.05 4.39
C ASN A 100 -15.25 6.54 5.36
N TYR A 101 -14.99 7.33 6.40
CA TYR A 101 -13.95 7.02 7.38
C TYR A 101 -14.21 5.72 8.17
N GLU A 102 -15.47 5.41 8.49
CA GLU A 102 -15.80 4.17 9.21
C GLU A 102 -15.51 2.93 8.37
N LEU A 103 -15.87 2.98 7.08
CA LEU A 103 -15.58 1.93 6.13
C LEU A 103 -14.07 1.78 5.90
N TYR A 104 -13.35 2.89 5.75
CA TYR A 104 -11.88 2.90 5.68
C TYR A 104 -11.23 2.26 6.92
N LYS A 105 -11.67 2.61 8.14
CA LYS A 105 -11.14 2.01 9.38
C LYS A 105 -11.36 0.50 9.44
N LYS A 106 -12.51 0.00 8.97
CA LYS A 106 -12.79 -1.44 8.89
C LYS A 106 -11.83 -2.12 7.90
N PHE A 107 -11.68 -1.54 6.72
CA PHE A 107 -10.74 -2.00 5.69
C PHE A 107 -9.29 -2.04 6.19
N TYR A 108 -8.81 -0.93 6.74
CA TYR A 108 -7.48 -0.80 7.33
C TYR A 108 -7.21 -1.88 8.38
N ARG A 109 -8.13 -2.07 9.34
CA ARG A 109 -7.97 -3.09 10.40
C ARG A 109 -7.97 -4.50 9.83
N ARG A 110 -8.81 -4.79 8.84
CA ARG A 110 -8.92 -6.13 8.26
C ARG A 110 -7.66 -6.51 7.48
N ILE A 111 -7.09 -5.60 6.69
CA ILE A 111 -5.82 -5.83 5.98
C ILE A 111 -4.70 -6.12 6.98
N HIS A 112 -4.51 -5.25 7.97
CA HIS A 112 -3.44 -5.47 8.96
C HIS A 112 -3.63 -6.78 9.69
N ARG A 113 -4.84 -7.11 10.14
CA ARG A 113 -5.11 -8.37 10.84
C ARG A 113 -4.80 -9.59 9.97
N ALA A 114 -5.14 -9.55 8.69
CA ALA A 114 -4.90 -10.67 7.78
C ALA A 114 -3.41 -10.92 7.49
N HIS A 115 -2.58 -9.87 7.53
CA HIS A 115 -1.17 -9.98 7.16
C HIS A 115 -0.23 -10.03 8.36
N TRP A 116 -0.46 -9.19 9.37
CA TRP A 116 0.44 -9.02 10.51
C TRP A 116 0.68 -10.33 11.27
N MET A 117 -0.34 -11.16 11.42
CA MET A 117 -0.25 -12.46 12.10
C MET A 117 0.07 -13.62 11.14
N SER A 118 0.35 -13.34 9.87
CA SER A 118 0.63 -14.38 8.88
C SER A 118 2.10 -14.78 8.89
N GLU A 119 2.37 -16.05 8.65
CA GLU A 119 3.74 -16.54 8.44
C GLU A 119 4.44 -15.81 7.29
N ILE A 120 3.70 -15.45 6.23
CA ILE A 120 4.24 -14.73 5.06
C ILE A 120 4.82 -13.37 5.47
N PHE A 121 4.20 -12.67 6.42
CA PHE A 121 4.72 -11.39 6.90
C PHE A 121 6.08 -11.56 7.58
N TYR A 122 6.26 -12.58 8.41
CA TYR A 122 7.54 -12.80 9.08
C TYR A 122 8.60 -13.41 8.16
N THR A 123 8.20 -14.30 7.24
CA THR A 123 9.15 -15.05 6.39
C THR A 123 9.53 -14.30 5.11
N LYS A 124 8.55 -13.74 4.39
CA LYS A 124 8.74 -13.05 3.09
C LYS A 124 8.86 -11.54 3.24
N ALA A 125 8.06 -10.94 4.13
CA ALA A 125 8.10 -9.50 4.38
C ALA A 125 9.10 -9.12 5.49
N LYS A 126 9.70 -10.11 6.16
CA LYS A 126 10.68 -9.94 7.27
C LYS A 126 10.18 -9.02 8.39
N GLY A 127 8.86 -9.00 8.63
CA GLY A 127 8.23 -8.11 9.60
C GLY A 127 8.26 -6.62 9.22
N ARG A 128 8.63 -6.27 7.98
CA ARG A 128 8.82 -4.87 7.56
C ARG A 128 7.52 -4.25 7.05
N CYS A 129 7.08 -3.16 7.69
CA CYS A 129 5.95 -2.35 7.25
C CYS A 129 6.14 -1.80 5.82
N ALA A 130 7.40 -1.50 5.48
CA ALA A 130 7.81 -1.04 4.16
C ALA A 130 7.38 -2.00 3.03
N SER A 131 7.16 -3.28 3.32
CA SER A 131 6.69 -4.29 2.35
C SER A 131 5.37 -3.90 1.67
N CYS A 132 4.50 -3.20 2.40
CA CYS A 132 3.20 -2.73 1.90
C CYS A 132 3.14 -1.20 1.77
N HIS A 133 3.93 -0.48 2.56
CA HIS A 133 3.87 0.98 2.65
C HIS A 133 5.06 1.66 1.98
N SER A 134 4.80 2.79 1.31
CA SER A 134 5.82 3.78 0.98
C SER A 134 5.89 4.82 2.10
N VAL A 135 7.08 5.39 2.32
CA VAL A 135 7.31 6.50 3.24
C VAL A 135 8.05 7.60 2.48
N GLU A 136 7.55 8.83 2.55
CA GLU A 136 8.22 10.00 2.02
C GLU A 136 9.24 10.55 3.03
N LYS A 137 10.19 11.37 2.54
CA LYS A 137 11.19 12.05 3.38
C LYS A 137 10.58 12.93 4.47
N ASN A 138 9.36 13.42 4.26
CA ASN A 138 8.61 14.25 5.21
C ASN A 138 7.83 13.41 6.26
N GLY A 139 7.98 12.08 6.25
CA GLY A 139 7.31 11.15 7.15
C GLY A 139 5.88 10.76 6.76
N VAL A 140 5.36 11.25 5.62
CA VAL A 140 4.07 10.80 5.08
C VAL A 140 4.21 9.34 4.62
N SER A 141 3.32 8.48 5.09
CA SER A 141 3.26 7.09 4.65
C SER A 141 1.91 6.77 4.02
N GLY A 142 1.88 5.75 3.18
CA GLY A 142 0.66 5.25 2.54
C GLY A 142 0.93 3.91 1.89
N ILE A 143 -0.13 3.26 1.40
CA ILE A 143 0.02 1.97 0.70
C ILE A 143 0.69 2.24 -0.65
N LYS A 144 1.66 1.39 -1.01
CA LYS A 144 2.30 1.46 -2.34
C LYS A 144 1.26 1.34 -3.44
N ASP A 145 1.49 2.03 -4.56
CA ASP A 145 0.57 2.10 -5.70
C ASP A 145 -0.82 2.71 -5.38
N TYR A 146 -0.95 3.36 -4.22
CA TYR A 146 -2.04 4.26 -3.91
C TYR A 146 -1.49 5.68 -3.74
N PRO A 147 -2.12 6.73 -4.31
CA PRO A 147 -1.73 8.10 -3.98
C PRO A 147 -1.64 8.24 -2.47
N LEU A 148 -0.54 8.83 -2.01
CA LEU A 148 -0.33 9.14 -0.61
C LEU A 148 -1.41 10.15 -0.23
N ALA A 149 -2.55 9.62 0.24
CA ALA A 149 -3.76 10.38 0.51
C ALA A 149 -3.59 11.17 1.80
N GLY A 150 -2.50 11.93 1.95
CA GLY A 150 -2.22 12.86 3.03
C GLY A 150 -2.38 12.31 4.45
N TYR A 151 -2.60 11.00 4.63
CA TYR A 151 -2.99 10.41 5.90
C TYR A 151 -1.72 10.27 6.74
N ARG A 152 -1.32 11.41 7.28
CA ARG A 152 -0.23 11.54 8.21
C ARG A 152 -0.70 10.91 9.51
N SER A 153 -0.29 9.67 9.75
CA SER A 153 -0.38 9.05 11.08
C SER A 153 0.21 10.01 12.11
N GLY A 154 -0.65 10.70 12.87
CA GLY A 154 -0.26 11.61 13.93
C GLY A 154 -0.12 13.10 13.59
N LEU A 155 -0.49 13.60 12.40
CA LEU A 155 -0.62 15.06 12.18
C LEU A 155 -2.07 15.50 12.25
N SER A 156 -2.42 16.16 13.37
CA SER A 156 -3.73 16.76 13.58
C SER A 156 -4.13 17.67 12.41
N ASP A 157 -5.40 17.62 12.02
CA ASP A 157 -5.99 18.31 10.86
C ASP A 157 -5.78 19.84 10.80
N LYS A 158 -5.24 20.46 11.86
CA LYS A 158 -4.99 21.91 11.95
C LYS A 158 -3.81 22.44 11.10
N GLY A 159 -3.20 21.61 10.25
CA GLY A 159 -2.06 21.99 9.41
C GLY A 159 -2.30 21.89 7.90
N ILE A 160 -3.51 21.59 7.44
CA ILE A 160 -3.82 21.52 6.01
C ILE A 160 -4.00 22.96 5.49
N SER A 161 -2.88 23.62 5.20
CA SER A 161 -2.92 24.76 4.29
C SER A 161 -3.28 24.23 2.90
N GLN A 162 -4.47 24.58 2.42
CA GLN A 162 -4.97 24.25 1.08
C GLN A 162 -4.13 24.84 -0.08
N ASN A 163 -3.01 25.50 0.22
CA ASN A 163 -2.10 26.06 -0.78
C ASN A 163 -1.00 25.10 -1.25
N GLY A 164 -0.98 23.86 -0.77
CA GLY A 164 -0.17 22.81 -1.38
C GLY A 164 -0.79 22.38 -2.70
N LYS A 165 -0.47 23.07 -3.81
CA LYS A 165 -0.65 22.54 -5.16
C LYS A 165 -0.25 21.06 -5.13
N GLN A 166 -1.19 20.17 -5.42
CA GLN A 166 -0.87 18.76 -5.71
C GLN A 166 0.31 18.79 -6.67
N ALA A 167 1.45 18.25 -6.22
CA ALA A 167 2.58 18.10 -7.11
C ALA A 167 2.08 17.28 -8.31
N PRO A 168 2.28 17.75 -9.56
CA PRO A 168 1.85 16.98 -10.71
C PRO A 168 2.50 15.61 -10.60
N ALA A 169 1.70 14.57 -10.81
CA ALA A 169 2.17 13.19 -10.89
C ALA A 169 3.30 13.17 -11.92
N LYS A 170 4.55 13.20 -11.45
CA LYS A 170 5.69 12.99 -12.32
C LYS A 170 5.63 11.53 -12.73
N ASP A 171 5.23 11.38 -13.98
CA ASP A 171 5.42 10.23 -14.86
C ASP A 171 6.48 9.25 -14.33
N GLN A 172 6.03 8.19 -13.66
CA GLN A 172 6.83 7.00 -13.35
C GLN A 172 6.98 6.08 -14.57
N GLY A 173 6.70 6.57 -15.79
CA GLY A 173 6.74 5.82 -17.03
C GLY A 173 8.11 5.60 -17.66
N GLN A 174 9.20 6.23 -17.18
CA GLN A 174 10.48 6.19 -17.90
C GLN A 174 11.48 5.11 -17.46
N ASN A 175 11.24 4.35 -16.38
CA ASN A 175 12.21 3.32 -15.93
C ASN A 175 11.95 1.91 -16.51
N LYS A 176 10.79 1.64 -17.12
CA LYS A 176 10.51 0.32 -17.72
C LYS A 176 11.27 0.07 -19.03
N ASN A 177 11.64 1.13 -19.75
CA ASN A 177 12.27 0.99 -21.08
C ASN A 177 13.80 0.77 -21.02
N ARG A 178 14.45 0.95 -19.86
CA ARG A 178 15.89 0.71 -19.70
C ARG A 178 16.19 -0.74 -19.34
N GLN A 179 15.40 -1.35 -18.45
CA GLN A 179 15.58 -2.76 -18.07
C GLN A 179 15.17 -3.72 -19.20
N GLN A 180 14.09 -3.47 -19.95
CA GLN A 180 13.74 -4.29 -21.12
C GLN A 180 14.75 -4.17 -22.27
N LYS A 181 15.43 -3.03 -22.42
CA LYS A 181 16.44 -2.82 -23.48
C LYS A 181 17.77 -3.50 -23.16
N GLU A 182 18.10 -3.71 -21.88
CA GLU A 182 19.29 -4.45 -21.46
C GLU A 182 19.05 -5.97 -21.50
N GLU A 183 17.82 -6.43 -21.21
CA GLU A 183 17.43 -7.85 -21.30
C GLU A 183 17.30 -8.36 -22.75
N TRP A 184 16.86 -7.52 -23.71
CA TRP A 184 16.88 -7.89 -25.13
C TRP A 184 18.31 -8.02 -25.66
N LYS A 185 19.21 -7.09 -25.30
CA LYS A 185 20.60 -7.10 -25.77
C LYS A 185 21.42 -8.30 -25.28
N SER A 186 21.15 -8.84 -24.07
CA SER A 186 21.87 -10.04 -23.62
C SER A 186 21.42 -11.31 -24.36
N SER A 187 20.14 -11.40 -24.73
CA SER A 187 19.60 -12.56 -25.47
C SER A 187 20.06 -12.62 -26.95
N GLU A 188 20.44 -11.48 -27.53
CA GLU A 188 20.93 -11.40 -28.91
C GLU A 188 22.44 -11.66 -29.01
N GLN A 189 23.18 -11.41 -27.93
CA GLN A 189 24.61 -11.72 -27.85
C GLN A 189 24.85 -13.22 -27.59
N GLU A 190 23.99 -13.89 -26.82
CA GLU A 190 24.07 -15.34 -26.61
C GLU A 190 23.74 -16.16 -27.87
N LYS A 191 23.01 -15.60 -28.84
CA LYS A 191 22.75 -16.24 -30.14
C LYS A 191 23.89 -16.09 -31.14
N LYS A 192 24.81 -15.13 -30.96
CA LYS A 192 25.99 -14.98 -31.83
C LYS A 192 27.14 -15.90 -31.43
N ASP A 193 27.30 -16.22 -30.16
CA ASP A 193 28.39 -17.08 -29.67
C ASP A 193 28.12 -18.59 -29.88
N LYS A 194 26.90 -19.01 -30.20
CA LYS A 194 26.57 -20.40 -30.54
C LYS A 194 26.52 -20.70 -32.05
N GLY A 195 26.92 -19.73 -32.89
CA GLY A 195 26.86 -19.84 -34.35
C GLY A 195 28.16 -20.25 -35.06
N GLN A 196 29.26 -20.46 -34.33
CA GLN A 196 30.54 -20.87 -34.91
C GLN A 196 31.15 -22.05 -34.14
N GLU A 197 30.56 -23.23 -34.29
CA GLU A 197 31.32 -24.46 -34.09
C GLU A 197 30.93 -25.49 -35.17
N SER A 198 31.87 -25.63 -36.11
CA SER A 198 32.21 -26.81 -36.90
C SER A 198 31.06 -27.64 -37.52
N ASN A 199 30.86 -27.32 -38.80
CA ASN A 199 30.63 -28.28 -39.87
C ASN A 199 31.84 -29.23 -40.00
N GLU A 200 31.73 -30.49 -39.58
CA GLU A 200 32.64 -31.56 -40.02
C GLU A 200 31.88 -32.89 -40.17
N GLN A 201 32.21 -33.58 -41.26
CA GLN A 201 31.48 -34.70 -41.86
C GLN A 201 31.50 -35.99 -41.04
N GLN A 202 30.41 -36.79 -41.09
CA GLN A 202 30.53 -38.24 -41.27
C GLN A 202 29.25 -38.90 -41.81
N ALA A 203 29.50 -39.95 -42.59
CA ALA A 203 28.65 -40.60 -43.59
C ALA A 203 27.62 -41.61 -42.99
N PRO A 204 26.79 -42.30 -43.82
CA PRO A 204 25.61 -43.03 -43.37
C PRO A 204 25.96 -44.44 -42.87
N GLY A 205 25.45 -44.80 -41.70
CA GLY A 205 25.54 -46.13 -41.10
C GLY A 205 24.17 -46.74 -40.83
N THR A 206 23.98 -47.93 -41.37
CA THR A 206 22.79 -48.81 -41.40
C THR A 206 22.19 -49.17 -40.03
N GLN A 207 20.87 -49.42 -40.02
CA GLN A 207 20.03 -49.89 -38.90
C GLN A 207 20.52 -51.19 -38.22
N PRO A 208 20.01 -51.54 -37.02
CA PRO A 208 18.84 -52.43 -37.01
C PRO A 208 17.77 -52.11 -35.95
N GLN A 209 16.56 -52.56 -36.30
CA GLN A 209 15.34 -52.59 -35.50
C GLN A 209 15.49 -53.43 -34.22
N THR A 210 14.88 -53.00 -33.12
CA THR A 210 14.45 -53.88 -32.03
C THR A 210 13.01 -53.56 -31.62
N GLN A 211 12.23 -54.63 -31.52
CA GLN A 211 10.80 -54.68 -31.22
C GLN A 211 10.50 -54.43 -29.73
N PRO A 212 9.25 -54.10 -29.37
CA PRO A 212 8.81 -53.95 -27.99
C PRO A 212 8.50 -55.31 -27.33
N THR A 213 8.83 -55.43 -26.05
CA THR A 213 8.33 -56.48 -25.15
C THR A 213 7.17 -55.94 -24.28
N PRO A 214 6.08 -56.72 -24.08
CA PRO A 214 5.08 -56.42 -23.07
C PRO A 214 5.25 -57.30 -21.81
N GLY A 215 4.82 -56.75 -20.66
CA GLY A 215 4.36 -57.50 -19.48
C GLY A 215 5.09 -57.18 -18.17
N PRO A 216 4.51 -57.51 -16.99
CA PRO A 216 3.18 -58.08 -16.72
C PRO A 216 2.10 -57.05 -16.33
#